data_AF-A0ABD0PF47-F1
#
_entry.id   AF-A0ABD0PF47-F1
#
_cell.length_a   1.000
_cell.length_b   1.000
_cell.length_c   1.000
_cell.angle_alpha   90.00
_cell.angle_beta   90.00
_cell.angle_gamma   90.00
#
_symmetry.space_group_name_H-M   'P 1'
#
loop_
_entity.id
_entity.type
_entity.pdbx_description
1 polymer ?
#
loop_
_entity_poly.entity_id
_entity_poly.type
_entity_poly.pdbx_seq_one_letter_code
_entity_poly.pdbx_strand_id
1 'polypeptide(L)'
;MYQTARDCKRTTFEGQHLSLSELKVHSGIENKYLSNRNIPAYPESVEFCVQKVSHVTGECGLRAIFLNSGFRQPPDLAASAQRHFIWWSLAVTSDDISSAEEHFLTSLFPNQSSAQIRNQPPILKHFTTSKAFQKKSAYGNFRFTFSLKELLWHYGKQFGGGQSPVLRVYETVLYKQEIQYTVVVHPHHVNLYDDYPRLPSQSDGVCGYSEGAIWWRCQAPSEAYMDKLEVNSPHYKEEYYV
;
A
#
# COMPACT_ATOMS: atom_id res chain seq x y z
N MET A 1 -12.49 -22.87 10.95
CA MET A 1 -12.49 -22.54 9.50
C MET A 1 -13.11 -21.16 9.39
N TYR A 2 -12.29 -20.11 9.38
CA TYR A 2 -12.77 -18.72 9.33
C TYR A 2 -12.89 -18.31 7.87
N GLN A 3 -14.12 -18.04 7.41
CA GLN A 3 -14.37 -17.36 6.13
C GLN A 3 -13.65 -16.01 6.15
N THR A 4 -12.51 -15.92 5.47
CA THR A 4 -11.88 -14.63 5.21
C THR A 4 -12.78 -13.84 4.27
N ALA A 5 -12.95 -12.53 4.53
CA ALA A 5 -13.78 -11.58 3.78
C ALA A 5 -13.40 -11.36 2.29
N ARG A 6 -12.75 -12.34 1.66
CA ARG A 6 -12.23 -12.35 0.28
C ARG A 6 -12.85 -13.44 -0.61
N ASP A 7 -13.96 -14.07 -0.21
CA ASP A 7 -14.82 -14.88 -1.10
C ASP A 7 -15.62 -14.01 -2.11
N CYS A 8 -15.03 -12.92 -2.58
CA CYS A 8 -15.62 -12.03 -3.59
C CYS A 8 -14.92 -12.25 -4.93
N LYS A 9 -15.68 -12.11 -6.03
CA LYS A 9 -15.16 -12.03 -7.41
C LYS A 9 -13.99 -11.04 -7.42
N ARG A 10 -12.79 -11.52 -7.75
CA ARG A 10 -11.56 -10.72 -7.86
C ARG A 10 -11.03 -10.79 -9.29
N THR A 11 -10.49 -9.67 -9.77
CA THR A 11 -9.80 -9.61 -11.06
C THR A 11 -8.32 -9.42 -10.78
N THR A 12 -7.46 -10.20 -11.42
CA THR A 12 -6.02 -10.20 -11.16
C THR A 12 -5.27 -9.84 -12.43
N PHE A 13 -4.29 -8.94 -12.31
CA PHE A 13 -3.39 -8.51 -13.38
C PHE A 13 -1.96 -8.83 -12.97
N GLU A 14 -1.45 -9.97 -13.41
CA GLU A 14 -0.09 -10.41 -13.10
C GLU A 14 0.96 -9.53 -13.81
N GLY A 15 2.09 -9.29 -13.14
CA GLY A 15 3.20 -8.50 -13.67
C GLY A 15 2.93 -7.00 -13.79
N GLN A 16 1.79 -6.51 -13.30
CA GLN A 16 1.35 -5.14 -13.52
C GLN A 16 0.85 -4.47 -12.23
N HIS A 17 1.21 -3.19 -12.06
CA HIS A 17 0.59 -2.29 -11.08
C HIS A 17 -0.25 -1.25 -11.83
N LEU A 18 -1.54 -1.55 -12.01
CA LEU A 18 -2.47 -0.68 -12.74
C LEU A 18 -3.07 0.36 -11.80
N SER A 19 -2.88 1.64 -12.11
CA SER A 19 -3.54 2.74 -11.42
C SER A 19 -5.06 2.66 -11.49
N LEU A 20 -5.74 3.35 -10.56
CA LEU A 20 -7.19 3.52 -10.58
C LEU A 20 -7.71 4.05 -11.92
N SER A 21 -6.97 4.97 -12.56
CA SER A 21 -7.32 5.51 -13.88
C SER A 21 -7.22 4.45 -14.98
N GLU A 22 -6.16 3.64 -14.97
CA GLU A 22 -5.98 2.52 -15.91
C GLU A 22 -7.07 1.45 -15.70
N LEU A 23 -7.39 1.11 -14.45
CA LEU A 23 -8.46 0.18 -14.10
C LEU A 23 -9.84 0.67 -14.56
N LYS A 24 -10.11 1.98 -14.53
CA LYS A 24 -11.38 2.57 -15.01
C LYS A 24 -11.57 2.44 -16.52
N VAL A 25 -10.49 2.43 -17.30
CA VAL A 25 -10.54 2.33 -18.77
C VAL A 25 -10.28 0.92 -19.30
N HIS A 26 -9.90 -0.01 -18.43
CA HIS A 26 -9.59 -1.39 -18.82
C HIS A 26 -10.86 -2.12 -19.29
N SER A 27 -10.82 -2.65 -20.51
CA SER A 27 -11.93 -3.43 -21.07
C SER A 27 -12.13 -4.74 -20.31
N GLY A 28 -13.38 -5.15 -20.09
CA GLY A 28 -13.70 -6.45 -19.49
C GLY A 28 -13.75 -6.46 -17.95
N ILE A 29 -13.57 -5.32 -17.28
CA ILE A 29 -13.81 -5.21 -15.84
C ILE A 29 -15.25 -4.81 -15.56
N GLU A 30 -16.02 -5.72 -14.99
CA GLU A 30 -17.35 -5.42 -14.43
C GLU A 30 -17.23 -5.09 -12.94
N ASN A 31 -16.98 -3.82 -12.61
CA ASN A 31 -16.93 -3.35 -11.23
C ASN A 31 -17.80 -2.10 -11.03
N LYS A 32 -18.89 -2.24 -10.26
CA LYS A 32 -19.85 -1.16 -9.97
C LYS A 32 -19.24 0.02 -9.22
N TYR A 33 -18.17 -0.21 -8.45
CA TYR A 33 -17.51 0.85 -7.70
C TYR A 33 -16.62 1.68 -8.62
N LEU A 34 -15.88 1.05 -9.54
CA LEU A 34 -15.08 1.76 -10.54
C LEU A 34 -15.93 2.59 -11.51
N SER A 35 -17.14 2.14 -11.83
CA SER A 35 -18.06 2.86 -12.71
C SER A 35 -18.85 3.98 -12.02
N ASN A 36 -18.71 4.15 -10.70
CA ASN A 36 -19.39 5.23 -9.98
C ASN A 36 -18.84 6.60 -10.40
N ARG A 37 -19.72 7.47 -10.89
CA ARG A 37 -19.39 8.85 -11.30
C ARG A 37 -19.67 9.89 -10.21
N ASN A 38 -20.45 9.53 -9.20
CA ASN A 38 -20.85 10.43 -8.11
C ASN A 38 -19.88 10.29 -6.94
N ILE A 39 -18.61 10.62 -7.19
CA ILE A 39 -17.54 10.59 -6.18
C ILE A 39 -17.25 12.04 -5.79
N PRO A 40 -17.47 12.44 -4.52
CA PRO A 40 -17.04 13.74 -4.01
C PRO A 40 -15.55 13.93 -4.20
N ALA A 41 -15.09 15.18 -4.35
CA ALA A 41 -13.65 15.46 -4.39
C ALA A 41 -12.97 14.92 -3.12
N TYR A 42 -11.79 14.32 -3.29
CA TYR A 42 -11.00 13.75 -2.20
C TYR A 42 -9.50 13.93 -2.49
N PRO A 43 -8.60 13.70 -1.52
CA PRO A 43 -7.16 13.75 -1.75
C PRO A 43 -6.72 12.64 -2.72
N GLU A 44 -6.59 12.99 -3.99
CA GLU A 44 -6.09 12.08 -5.03
C GLU A 44 -4.56 12.04 -5.04
N SER A 45 -4.02 10.84 -5.26
CA SER A 45 -2.57 10.61 -5.47
C SER A 45 -1.67 11.07 -4.33
N VAL A 46 -2.15 11.01 -3.08
CA VAL A 46 -1.34 11.30 -1.90
C VAL A 46 -0.20 10.29 -1.79
N GLU A 47 1.03 10.77 -1.77
CA GLU A 47 2.22 9.92 -1.66
C GLU A 47 2.59 9.69 -0.19
N PHE A 48 2.65 8.42 0.21
CA PHE A 48 3.11 7.97 1.52
C PHE A 48 4.47 7.31 1.39
N CYS A 49 5.42 7.68 2.26
CA CYS A 49 6.73 7.05 2.36
C CYS A 49 6.77 6.14 3.60
N VAL A 50 6.49 4.85 3.43
CA VAL A 50 6.28 3.92 4.54
C VAL A 50 7.52 3.05 4.76
N GLN A 51 8.11 3.16 5.95
CA GLN A 51 9.31 2.40 6.35
C GLN A 51 9.01 1.14 7.14
N LYS A 52 7.77 0.97 7.61
CA LYS A 52 7.38 -0.17 8.45
C LYS A 52 6.43 -1.10 7.70
N VAL A 53 6.61 -2.39 7.91
CA VAL A 53 5.69 -3.43 7.44
C VAL A 53 5.21 -4.26 8.61
N SER A 54 4.05 -4.87 8.45
CA SER A 54 3.50 -5.78 9.45
C SER A 54 3.05 -7.10 8.86
N HIS A 55 3.34 -8.17 9.59
CA HIS A 55 2.77 -9.49 9.39
C HIS A 55 1.70 -9.71 10.45
N VAL A 56 0.50 -10.10 10.03
CA VAL A 56 -0.60 -10.40 10.94
C VAL A 56 -0.99 -11.87 10.78
N THR A 57 -1.14 -12.56 11.90
CA THR A 57 -1.52 -13.96 11.95
C THR A 57 -2.45 -14.26 13.12
N GLY A 58 -3.16 -15.38 13.02
CA GLY A 58 -3.83 -16.03 14.15
C GLY A 58 -2.88 -16.89 14.99
N GLU A 59 -3.43 -17.53 16.01
CA GLU A 59 -2.70 -18.36 16.97
C GLU A 59 -1.88 -19.48 16.30
N CYS A 60 -2.44 -20.15 15.29
CA CYS A 60 -1.74 -21.21 14.58
C CYS A 60 -0.45 -20.70 13.91
N GLY A 61 -0.50 -19.56 13.22
CA GLY A 61 0.70 -19.00 12.59
C GLY A 61 1.69 -18.42 13.60
N LEU A 62 1.23 -17.90 14.75
CA LEU A 62 2.11 -17.54 15.86
C LEU A 62 2.91 -18.76 16.36
N ARG A 63 2.21 -19.87 16.63
CA ARG A 63 2.84 -21.13 17.05
C ARG A 63 3.82 -21.62 15.98
N ALA A 64 3.44 -21.57 14.70
CA ALA A 64 4.31 -21.97 13.60
C ALA A 64 5.58 -21.11 13.51
N ILE A 65 5.50 -19.80 13.72
CA ILE A 65 6.68 -18.91 13.75
C ILE A 65 7.65 -19.35 14.85
N PHE A 66 7.14 -19.66 16.05
CA PHE A 66 8.01 -20.13 17.15
C PHE A 66 8.60 -21.52 16.86
N LEU A 67 7.79 -22.47 16.41
CA LEU A 67 8.24 -23.83 16.10
C LEU A 67 9.27 -23.86 14.98
N ASN A 68 9.08 -23.02 13.95
CA ASN A 68 9.98 -22.94 12.79
C ASN A 68 11.12 -21.92 12.98
N SER A 69 11.29 -21.37 14.20
CA SER A 69 12.34 -20.39 14.52
C SER A 69 12.37 -19.18 13.57
N GLY A 70 11.19 -18.67 13.20
CA GLY A 70 11.02 -17.45 12.41
C GLY A 70 9.92 -17.52 11.35
N PHE A 71 9.90 -16.48 10.51
CA PHE A 71 8.97 -16.36 9.38
C PHE A 71 9.44 -17.23 8.22
N ARG A 72 9.04 -18.50 8.22
CA ARG A 72 9.44 -19.50 7.22
C ARG A 72 8.25 -20.28 6.70
N GLN A 73 8.37 -20.77 5.48
CA GLN A 73 7.43 -21.75 4.96
C GLN A 73 7.56 -23.06 5.77
N PRO A 74 6.45 -23.63 6.25
CA PRO A 74 6.44 -24.95 6.88
C PRO A 74 7.01 -26.04 5.95
N PRO A 75 7.84 -26.97 6.47
CA PRO A 75 8.49 -28.02 5.65
C PRO A 75 7.51 -28.93 4.90
N ASP A 76 6.34 -29.21 5.49
CA ASP A 76 5.24 -29.99 4.93
C ASP A 76 4.60 -29.32 3.70
N LEU A 77 4.65 -27.99 3.61
CA LEU A 77 4.18 -27.24 2.45
C LEU A 77 5.23 -27.13 1.34
N ALA A 78 6.51 -27.36 1.64
CA ALA A 78 7.59 -27.33 0.65
C ALA A 78 7.49 -28.46 -0.39
N ALA A 79 6.77 -29.55 -0.06
CA ALA A 79 6.51 -30.66 -0.97
C ALA A 79 5.40 -30.38 -2.01
N SER A 80 4.66 -29.28 -1.86
CA SER A 80 3.60 -28.90 -2.79
C SER A 80 4.13 -27.97 -3.89
N ALA A 81 3.67 -28.14 -5.13
CA ALA A 81 4.01 -27.27 -6.26
C ALA A 81 3.39 -25.86 -6.17
N GLN A 82 2.67 -25.54 -5.08
CA GLN A 82 2.06 -24.23 -4.88
C GLN A 82 3.07 -23.23 -4.33
N ARG A 83 3.02 -22.00 -4.84
CA ARG A 83 3.82 -20.88 -4.36
C ARG A 83 3.28 -20.43 -3.01
N HIS A 84 4.07 -20.58 -1.95
CA HIS A 84 3.69 -20.14 -0.60
C HIS A 84 4.38 -18.81 -0.29
N PHE A 85 3.59 -17.75 -0.13
CA PHE A 85 4.09 -16.44 0.24
C PHE A 85 3.91 -16.19 1.73
N ILE A 86 4.90 -15.52 2.33
CA ILE A 86 4.74 -14.88 3.63
C ILE A 86 4.32 -13.44 3.37
N TRP A 87 3.08 -13.13 3.73
CA TRP A 87 2.47 -11.84 3.43
C TRP A 87 2.84 -10.77 4.46
N TRP A 88 3.20 -9.61 3.95
CA TRP A 88 3.48 -8.40 4.71
C TRP A 88 2.65 -7.26 4.13
N SER A 89 2.03 -6.48 5.01
CA SER A 89 1.32 -5.25 4.63
C SER A 89 2.11 -4.04 5.07
N LEU A 90 2.02 -2.92 4.34
CA LEU A 90 2.51 -1.63 4.83
C LEU A 90 1.86 -1.31 6.18
N ALA A 91 2.68 -0.86 7.13
CA ALA A 91 2.24 -0.45 8.46
C ALA A 91 2.27 1.07 8.56
N VAL A 92 1.26 1.72 7.97
CA VAL A 92 1.14 3.18 7.95
C VAL A 92 0.88 3.70 9.36
N THR A 93 1.72 4.64 9.79
CA THR A 93 1.67 5.29 11.11
C THR A 93 1.04 6.68 11.02
N SER A 94 0.75 7.28 12.18
CA SER A 94 0.33 8.68 12.23
C SER A 94 1.36 9.63 11.61
N ASP A 95 2.64 9.33 11.81
CA ASP A 95 3.74 10.17 11.35
C ASP A 95 3.87 10.09 9.83
N ASP A 96 3.63 8.91 9.26
CA ASP A 96 3.57 8.73 7.79
C ASP A 96 2.40 9.54 7.20
N ILE A 97 1.24 9.57 7.87
CA ILE A 97 0.07 10.36 7.44
C ILE A 97 0.37 11.86 7.52
N SER A 98 0.92 12.33 8.63
CA SER A 98 1.28 13.74 8.79
C SER A 98 2.36 14.20 7.80
N SER A 99 3.34 13.33 7.50
CA SER A 99 4.38 13.63 6.51
C SER A 99 3.80 13.69 5.09
N ALA A 100 2.91 12.74 4.75
CA ALA A 100 2.20 12.74 3.47
C ALA A 100 1.30 13.98 3.32
N GLU A 101 0.68 14.43 4.41
CA GLU A 101 -0.15 15.64 4.45
C GLU A 101 0.66 16.91 4.18
N GLU A 102 1.82 17.07 4.84
CA GLU A 102 2.69 18.22 4.60
C GLU A 102 3.10 18.28 3.12
N HIS A 103 3.47 17.15 2.52
CA HIS A 103 3.81 17.07 1.10
C HIS A 103 2.61 17.39 0.19
N PHE A 104 1.44 16.82 0.48
CA PHE A 104 0.21 17.05 -0.28
C PHE A 104 -0.25 18.51 -0.22
N LEU A 105 -0.22 19.14 0.95
CA LEU A 105 -0.60 20.54 1.09
C LEU A 105 0.43 21.48 0.44
N THR A 106 1.72 21.15 0.52
CA THR A 106 2.78 21.91 -0.16
C THR A 106 2.60 21.90 -1.67
N SER A 107 2.18 20.77 -2.26
CA SER A 107 1.92 20.69 -3.71
C SER A 107 0.66 21.44 -4.13
N LEU A 108 -0.39 21.46 -3.29
CA LEU A 108 -1.60 22.25 -3.54
C LEU A 108 -1.39 23.76 -3.39
N PHE A 109 -0.52 24.17 -2.47
CA PHE A 109 -0.28 25.58 -2.13
C PHE A 109 1.22 25.92 -2.18
N PRO A 110 1.85 25.91 -3.36
CA PRO A 110 3.30 26.08 -3.49
C PRO A 110 3.81 27.45 -3.00
N ASN A 111 2.91 28.44 -2.90
CA ASN A 111 3.24 29.79 -2.44
C ASN A 111 3.12 29.97 -0.91
N GLN A 112 2.66 28.95 -0.17
CA GLN A 112 2.58 29.01 1.28
C GLN A 112 3.91 28.59 1.92
N SER A 113 4.27 29.24 3.02
CA SER A 113 5.41 28.82 3.84
C SER A 113 5.10 27.50 4.55
N SER A 114 6.14 26.72 4.88
CA SER A 114 5.98 25.49 5.66
C SER A 114 5.27 25.71 7.00
N ALA A 115 5.42 26.88 7.62
CA ALA A 115 4.70 27.22 8.85
C ALA A 115 3.18 27.37 8.62
N GLN A 116 2.78 27.96 7.50
CA GLN A 116 1.37 28.06 7.12
C GLN A 116 0.78 26.67 6.82
N ILE A 117 1.53 25.81 6.13
CA ILE A 117 1.13 24.42 5.85
C ILE A 117 0.93 23.63 7.15
N ARG A 118 1.90 23.68 8.08
CA ARG A 118 1.82 22.98 9.37
C ARG A 118 0.68 23.46 10.27
N ASN A 119 0.21 24.70 10.09
CA ASN A 119 -0.90 25.27 10.86
C ASN A 119 -2.27 24.89 10.29
N GLN A 120 -2.34 24.23 9.13
CA GLN A 120 -3.60 23.74 8.58
C GLN A 120 -4.16 22.59 9.45
N PRO A 121 -5.50 22.45 9.55
CA PRO A 121 -6.11 21.28 10.16
C PRO A 121 -5.70 19.98 9.44
N PRO A 122 -5.59 18.84 10.16
CA PRO A 122 -5.13 17.59 9.57
C PRO A 122 -6.22 16.89 8.74
N ILE A 123 -6.37 17.33 7.48
CA ILE A 123 -7.37 16.87 6.53
C ILE A 123 -7.26 15.36 6.20
N LEU A 124 -6.06 14.83 5.98
CA LEU A 124 -5.84 13.45 5.53
C LEU A 124 -6.33 12.45 6.57
N LYS A 125 -6.29 12.80 7.86
CA LYS A 125 -6.80 11.94 8.94
C LYS A 125 -8.27 11.60 8.76
N HIS A 126 -9.07 12.48 8.14
CA HIS A 126 -10.48 12.24 7.83
C HIS A 126 -10.66 11.29 6.65
N PHE A 127 -9.72 11.31 5.70
CA PHE A 127 -9.78 10.47 4.50
C PHE A 127 -9.08 9.11 4.68
N THR A 128 -8.10 8.96 5.56
CA THR A 128 -7.34 7.70 5.76
C THR A 128 -8.13 6.68 6.59
N THR A 129 -9.29 6.26 6.09
CA THR A 129 -10.23 5.35 6.78
C THR A 129 -10.25 3.93 6.21
N SER A 130 -9.72 3.74 5.00
CA SER A 130 -9.64 2.41 4.37
C SER A 130 -8.80 1.41 5.19
N LYS A 131 -8.97 0.12 4.90
CA LYS A 131 -8.29 -0.97 5.62
C LYS A 131 -6.77 -0.84 5.67
N ALA A 132 -6.14 -0.18 4.69
CA ALA A 132 -4.69 0.04 4.66
C ALA A 132 -4.19 0.89 5.86
N PHE A 133 -5.04 1.74 6.44
CA PHE A 133 -4.70 2.63 7.55
C PHE A 133 -5.19 2.10 8.91
N GLN A 134 -5.93 0.98 8.94
CA GLN A 134 -6.51 0.46 10.16
C GLN A 134 -5.49 -0.33 11.00
N LYS A 135 -5.43 -0.01 12.29
CA LYS A 135 -4.62 -0.76 13.27
C LYS A 135 -5.19 -2.15 13.57
N LYS A 136 -6.51 -2.33 13.39
CA LYS A 136 -7.17 -3.62 13.57
C LYS A 136 -7.02 -4.42 12.28
N SER A 137 -6.70 -5.70 12.41
CA SER A 137 -6.59 -6.60 11.26
C SER A 137 -7.80 -7.52 11.22
N ALA A 138 -8.27 -7.84 10.01
CA ALA A 138 -9.26 -8.89 9.78
C ALA A 138 -8.65 -10.31 9.80
N TYR A 139 -7.32 -10.43 9.79
CA TYR A 139 -6.61 -11.70 9.53
C TYR A 139 -6.01 -12.36 10.77
N GLY A 140 -6.18 -11.76 11.94
CA GLY A 140 -5.67 -12.33 13.19
C GLY A 140 -5.40 -11.29 14.26
N ASN A 141 -5.18 -11.79 15.47
CA ASN A 141 -5.01 -10.97 16.67
C ASN A 141 -3.54 -10.72 17.02
N PHE A 142 -2.60 -11.37 16.33
CA PHE A 142 -1.16 -11.19 16.56
C PHE A 142 -0.54 -10.41 15.40
N ARG A 143 0.14 -9.31 15.71
CA ARG A 143 0.77 -8.42 14.74
C ARG A 143 2.24 -8.25 15.08
N PHE A 144 3.09 -8.51 14.10
CA PHE A 144 4.52 -8.23 14.15
C PHE A 144 4.82 -7.08 13.21
N THR A 145 5.44 -6.02 13.72
CA THR A 145 5.79 -4.83 12.93
C THR A 145 7.30 -4.66 12.96
N PHE A 146 7.91 -4.48 11.79
CA PHE A 146 9.36 -4.29 11.63
C PHE A 146 9.67 -3.13 10.71
N SER A 147 10.89 -2.61 10.82
CA SER A 147 11.49 -1.81 9.76
C SER A 147 11.62 -2.67 8.50
N LEU A 148 11.14 -2.17 7.37
CA LEU A 148 11.28 -2.83 6.08
C LEU A 148 12.76 -2.99 5.72
N LYS A 149 13.59 -1.97 5.99
CA LYS A 149 15.03 -2.00 5.76
C LYS A 149 15.69 -3.16 6.52
N GLU A 150 15.41 -3.30 7.80
CA GLU A 150 15.96 -4.37 8.64
C GLU A 150 15.45 -5.74 8.20
N LEU A 151 14.16 -5.86 7.90
CA LEU A 151 13.55 -7.09 7.42
C LEU A 151 14.21 -7.57 6.12
N LEU A 152 14.38 -6.68 5.14
CA LEU A 152 15.03 -7.00 3.86
C LEU A 152 16.52 -7.34 4.04
N TRP A 153 17.20 -6.67 4.97
CA TRP A 153 18.60 -6.99 5.31
C TRP A 153 18.72 -8.41 5.90
N HIS A 154 17.90 -8.74 6.89
CA HIS A 154 17.88 -10.08 7.49
C HIS A 154 17.49 -11.16 6.46
N TYR A 155 16.51 -10.86 5.60
CA TYR A 155 16.12 -11.73 4.51
C TYR A 155 17.28 -12.01 3.56
N GLY A 156 18.00 -10.96 3.12
CA GLY A 156 19.18 -11.10 2.27
C GLY A 156 20.31 -11.91 2.92
N LYS A 157 20.54 -11.72 4.23
CA LYS A 157 21.52 -12.50 4.99
C LYS A 157 21.15 -13.98 5.10
N GLN A 158 19.89 -14.29 5.36
CA GLN A 158 19.45 -15.67 5.58
C GLN A 158 19.23 -16.46 4.30
N PHE A 159 18.70 -15.83 3.25
CA PHE A 159 18.26 -16.50 2.03
C PHE A 159 19.02 -16.05 0.77
N GLY A 160 19.67 -14.90 0.80
CA GLY A 160 20.32 -14.28 -0.37
C GLY A 160 21.85 -14.33 -0.37
N GLY A 161 22.48 -15.15 0.49
CA GLY A 161 23.94 -15.17 0.62
C GLY A 161 24.55 -13.83 1.04
N GLY A 162 23.76 -12.98 1.71
CA GLY A 162 24.15 -11.63 2.12
C GLY A 162 23.93 -10.53 1.07
N GLN A 163 23.42 -10.86 -0.12
CA GLN A 163 23.02 -9.87 -1.12
C GLN A 163 21.66 -9.27 -0.78
N SER A 164 21.45 -8.01 -1.16
CA SER A 164 20.12 -7.37 -1.08
C SER A 164 19.12 -8.18 -1.91
N PRO A 165 17.86 -8.34 -1.46
CA PRO A 165 16.87 -9.03 -2.26
C PRO A 165 16.43 -8.21 -3.48
N VAL A 166 15.82 -8.92 -4.43
CA VAL A 166 15.17 -8.37 -5.61
C VAL A 166 13.71 -8.08 -5.28
N LEU A 167 13.25 -6.87 -5.60
CA LEU A 167 11.83 -6.49 -5.51
C LEU A 167 11.26 -6.37 -6.92
N ARG A 168 10.10 -6.99 -7.16
CA ARG A 168 9.40 -6.96 -8.45
C ARG A 168 7.92 -6.69 -8.28
N VAL A 169 7.34 -6.04 -9.28
CA VAL A 169 5.90 -5.87 -9.45
C VAL A 169 5.29 -7.24 -9.63
N TYR A 170 4.49 -7.74 -8.67
CA TYR A 170 3.92 -9.09 -8.75
C TYR A 170 2.54 -9.08 -9.41
N GLU A 171 1.59 -8.33 -8.87
CA GLU A 171 0.24 -8.25 -9.45
C GLU A 171 -0.54 -7.04 -8.91
N THR A 172 -1.61 -6.70 -9.63
CA THR A 172 -2.75 -5.92 -9.11
C THR A 172 -3.92 -6.85 -8.89
N VAL A 173 -4.52 -6.82 -7.70
CA VAL A 173 -5.78 -7.53 -7.42
C VAL A 173 -6.87 -6.51 -7.16
N LEU A 174 -7.86 -6.50 -8.05
CA LEU A 174 -9.08 -5.71 -7.90
C LEU A 174 -10.15 -6.54 -7.21
N TYR A 175 -10.51 -6.13 -6.01
CA TYR A 175 -11.68 -6.61 -5.27
C TYR A 175 -12.89 -5.69 -5.52
N LYS A 176 -14.02 -6.00 -4.88
CA LYS A 176 -15.27 -5.24 -5.01
C LYS A 176 -15.09 -3.73 -4.75
N GLN A 177 -14.29 -3.35 -3.75
CA GLN A 177 -14.06 -1.95 -3.33
C GLN A 177 -12.59 -1.70 -2.90
N GLU A 178 -11.68 -2.61 -3.21
CA GLU A 178 -10.28 -2.52 -2.79
C GLU A 178 -9.39 -2.83 -3.97
N ILE A 179 -8.28 -2.11 -4.11
CA ILE A 179 -7.21 -2.44 -5.03
C ILE A 179 -5.99 -2.81 -4.18
N GLN A 180 -5.47 -4.01 -4.39
CA GLN A 180 -4.25 -4.48 -3.75
C GLN A 180 -3.12 -4.50 -4.78
N TYR A 181 -2.03 -3.82 -4.45
CA TYR A 181 -0.78 -3.88 -5.20
C TYR A 181 0.18 -4.80 -4.47
N THR A 182 0.58 -5.91 -5.10
CA THR A 182 1.50 -6.88 -4.49
C THR A 182 2.90 -6.69 -5.07
N VAL A 183 3.89 -6.65 -4.17
CA VAL A 183 5.32 -6.70 -4.50
C VAL A 183 5.85 -8.06 -4.07
N VAL A 184 6.56 -8.75 -4.96
CA VAL A 184 7.30 -9.95 -4.60
C VAL A 184 8.74 -9.60 -4.25
N VAL A 185 9.23 -10.19 -3.16
CA VAL A 185 10.62 -10.07 -2.71
C VAL A 185 11.25 -11.45 -2.82
N HIS A 186 12.36 -11.57 -3.55
CA HIS A 186 13.04 -12.84 -3.73
C HIS A 186 14.57 -12.70 -3.76
N PRO A 187 15.34 -13.77 -3.51
CA PRO A 187 16.79 -13.74 -3.65
C PRO A 187 17.20 -13.68 -5.14
N HIS A 188 18.42 -13.20 -5.41
CA HIS A 188 18.95 -13.09 -6.78
C HIS A 188 19.02 -14.40 -7.56
N HIS A 189 19.25 -15.54 -6.88
CA HIS A 189 19.36 -16.85 -7.52
C HIS A 189 18.00 -17.47 -7.88
N VAL A 190 16.88 -16.86 -7.46
CA VAL A 190 15.54 -17.30 -7.82
C VAL A 190 15.10 -16.59 -9.09
N ASN A 191 14.98 -17.35 -10.18
CA ASN A 191 14.61 -16.87 -11.51
C ASN A 191 13.10 -16.97 -11.82
N LEU A 192 12.30 -17.51 -10.89
CA LEU A 192 10.85 -17.73 -11.07
C LEU A 192 10.06 -16.46 -11.43
N TYR A 193 10.60 -15.29 -11.07
CA TYR A 193 9.95 -14.00 -11.24
C TYR A 193 10.67 -13.12 -12.28
N ASP A 194 11.57 -13.67 -13.10
CA ASP A 194 12.42 -12.83 -13.95
C ASP A 194 11.65 -12.05 -15.02
N ASP A 195 10.52 -12.59 -15.49
CA ASP A 195 9.61 -11.96 -16.43
C ASP A 195 8.79 -10.80 -15.82
N TYR A 196 8.75 -10.69 -14.48
CA TYR A 196 8.01 -9.63 -13.79
C TYR A 196 8.86 -8.35 -13.71
N PRO A 197 8.30 -7.15 -13.96
CA PRO A 197 9.06 -5.90 -13.91
C PRO A 197 9.74 -5.67 -12.55
N ARG A 198 10.94 -5.09 -12.56
CA ARG A 198 11.58 -4.61 -11.33
C ARG A 198 10.71 -3.51 -10.72
N LEU A 199 10.61 -3.53 -9.39
CA LEU A 199 9.92 -2.47 -8.67
C LEU A 199 10.72 -1.16 -8.87
N PRO A 200 10.09 -0.06 -9.30
CA PRO A 200 10.80 1.17 -9.60
C PRO A 200 11.39 1.80 -8.33
N SER A 201 12.57 2.41 -8.46
CA SER A 201 13.17 3.21 -7.40
C SER A 201 12.75 4.69 -7.48
N GLN A 202 12.57 5.20 -8.70
CA GLN A 202 12.12 6.56 -9.00
C GLN A 202 11.30 6.50 -10.29
N SER A 203 9.99 6.74 -10.24
CA SER A 203 9.15 6.85 -11.45
C SER A 203 7.73 7.38 -11.15
N ASP A 204 7.03 7.75 -12.21
CA ASP A 204 5.56 7.80 -12.22
C ASP A 204 5.03 6.36 -12.18
N GLY A 205 4.24 6.05 -11.17
CA GLY A 205 3.79 4.70 -10.85
C GLY A 205 2.98 4.68 -9.55
N VAL A 206 2.36 3.55 -9.23
CA VAL A 206 1.54 3.44 -8.02
C VAL A 206 2.39 3.30 -6.75
N CYS A 207 3.44 2.49 -6.80
CA CYS A 207 4.38 2.37 -5.70
C CYS A 207 5.77 1.97 -6.20
N GLY A 208 6.76 2.18 -5.34
CA GLY A 208 8.14 1.78 -5.57
C GLY A 208 8.93 1.73 -4.27
N TYR A 209 10.21 1.41 -4.39
CA TYR A 209 11.09 1.19 -3.24
C TYR A 209 12.37 2.01 -3.36
N SER A 210 12.65 2.82 -2.33
CA SER A 210 13.91 3.55 -2.22
C SER A 210 14.33 3.64 -0.76
N GLU A 211 15.63 3.48 -0.49
CA GLU A 211 16.26 3.73 0.81
C GLU A 211 15.63 3.04 2.04
N GLY A 212 14.96 1.89 1.84
CA GLY A 212 14.31 1.17 2.94
C GLY A 212 12.86 1.57 3.19
N ALA A 213 12.28 2.43 2.34
CA ALA A 213 10.88 2.80 2.35
C ALA A 213 10.18 2.35 1.06
N ILE A 214 8.89 2.00 1.18
CA ILE A 214 7.99 1.95 0.03
C ILE A 214 7.34 3.31 -0.09
N TRP A 215 7.54 3.99 -1.22
CA TRP A 215 6.68 5.09 -1.60
C TRP A 215 5.42 4.52 -2.24
N TRP A 216 4.25 5.02 -1.86
CA TRP A 216 2.95 4.57 -2.35
C TRP A 216 2.03 5.75 -2.57
N ARG A 217 1.56 5.92 -3.80
CA ARG A 217 0.56 6.92 -4.17
C ARG A 217 -0.82 6.33 -3.92
N CYS A 218 -1.39 6.68 -2.78
CA CYS A 218 -2.73 6.25 -2.41
C CYS A 218 -3.76 6.92 -3.33
N GLN A 219 -4.55 6.09 -4.03
CA GLN A 219 -5.52 6.55 -5.02
C GLN A 219 -6.95 6.62 -4.51
N ALA A 220 -7.21 5.99 -3.36
CA ALA A 220 -8.50 5.94 -2.69
C ALA A 220 -8.26 5.69 -1.18
N PRO A 221 -8.03 6.75 -0.39
CA PRO A 221 -7.67 6.60 1.02
C PRO A 221 -8.85 6.16 1.90
N SER A 222 -10.08 6.46 1.48
CA SER A 222 -11.30 6.27 2.28
C SER A 222 -11.97 4.92 2.07
N GLU A 223 -12.60 4.38 3.11
CA GLU A 223 -13.49 3.21 3.00
C GLU A 223 -14.81 3.56 2.27
N ALA A 224 -15.33 4.76 2.54
CA ALA A 224 -16.55 5.28 1.94
C ALA A 224 -16.41 6.78 1.62
N TYR A 225 -17.19 7.25 0.65
CA TYR A 225 -17.22 8.65 0.23
C TYR A 225 -18.14 9.50 1.12
N MET A 226 -17.78 9.67 2.39
CA MET A 226 -18.58 10.44 3.36
C MET A 226 -18.18 11.92 3.43
N ASP A 227 -16.90 12.20 3.23
CA ASP A 227 -16.34 13.55 3.27
C ASP A 227 -16.03 14.06 1.87
N LYS A 228 -16.06 15.38 1.71
CA LYS A 228 -15.70 16.09 0.48
C LYS A 228 -14.55 17.05 0.79
N LEU A 229 -13.49 16.97 0.00
CA LEU A 229 -12.39 17.91 0.04
C LEU A 229 -12.81 19.23 -0.62
N GLU A 230 -12.66 20.34 0.09
CA GLU A 230 -12.89 21.68 -0.43
C GLU A 230 -11.60 22.49 -0.39
N VAL A 231 -11.17 22.95 -1.57
CA VAL A 231 -9.96 23.76 -1.74
C VAL A 231 -10.37 25.19 -2.03
N ASN A 232 -10.35 26.03 -0.99
CA ASN A 232 -10.60 27.47 -1.15
C ASN A 232 -9.33 28.15 -1.68
N SER A 233 -9.22 28.27 -3.00
CA SER A 233 -8.11 29.01 -3.61
C SER A 233 -8.30 30.52 -3.37
N PRO A 234 -7.32 31.24 -2.79
CA PRO A 234 -7.44 32.67 -2.51
C PRO A 234 -7.45 33.55 -3.77
N HIS A 235 -7.31 33.00 -4.98
CA HIS A 235 -7.27 33.77 -6.23
C HIS A 235 -8.64 34.22 -6.78
N TYR A 236 -9.75 33.94 -6.08
CA TYR A 236 -11.09 34.45 -6.44
C TYR A 236 -11.76 35.20 -5.29
N LYS A 237 -11.02 36.01 -4.53
CA LYS A 237 -11.63 37.16 -3.87
C LYS A 237 -11.48 38.35 -4.82
N GLU A 238 -12.38 38.44 -5.80
CA GLU A 238 -12.61 39.69 -6.52
C GLU A 238 -12.89 40.78 -5.48
N GLU A 239 -12.04 41.80 -5.50
CA GLU A 239 -12.16 43.02 -4.73
C GLU A 239 -13.47 43.71 -5.11
N TYR A 240 -14.49 43.58 -4.26
CA TYR A 240 -15.60 44.53 -4.24
C TYR A 240 -15.29 45.56 -3.16
N TYR A 241 -14.74 46.71 -3.58
CA TYR A 241 -14.81 47.95 -2.81
C TYR A 241 -16.21 48.55 -2.98
N VAL A 242 -16.85 48.92 -1.87
CA VAL A 242 -17.88 49.96 -1.82
C VAL A 242 -17.29 51.13 -1.03
#